data_AF-A0A7C1FLZ7-F1
#
_entry.id   AF-A0A7C1FLZ7-F1
#
_cell.length_a   1.000
_cell.length_b   1.000
_cell.length_c   1.000
_cell.angle_alpha   90.00
_cell.angle_beta   90.00
_cell.angle_gamma   90.00
#
_symmetry.space_group_name_H-M   'P 1'
#
loop_
_entity.id
_entity.type
_entity.pdbx_description
1 polymer ?
#
loop_
_entity_poly.entity_id
_entity_poly.type
_entity_poly.pdbx_seq_one_letter_code
_entity_poly.pdbx_strand_id
1 'polypeptide(L)' 'MRVEYINPFIASLSNAFRTMLDCEVKRVAVFLKDSKSPKYDPPHEVSGVIGLSGTAVGTVVLSLSRNV' A
#
# COMPACT_ATOMS: atom_id res chain seq x y z
N MET A 1 -10.68 -11.85 -3.84
CA MET A 1 -10.12 -10.93 -2.82
C MET A 1 -11.24 -10.00 -2.36
N ARG A 2 -11.58 -9.96 -1.06
CA ARG A 2 -12.71 -9.16 -0.56
C ARG A 2 -12.25 -7.75 -0.19
N VAL A 3 -13.06 -6.75 -0.51
CA VAL A 3 -12.80 -5.33 -0.22
C VAL A 3 -12.58 -5.08 1.28
N GLU A 4 -13.28 -5.84 2.12
CA GLU A 4 -13.21 -5.78 3.58
C GLU A 4 -11.81 -6.07 4.13
N TYR A 5 -11.00 -6.86 3.42
CA TYR A 5 -9.62 -7.14 3.82
C TYR A 5 -8.61 -6.09 3.36
N ILE A 6 -8.98 -5.19 2.45
CA ILE A 6 -8.07 -4.18 1.87
C ILE A 6 -8.30 -2.82 2.53
N ASN A 7 -9.56 -2.42 2.68
CA ASN A 7 -9.91 -1.09 3.18
C ASN A 7 -9.29 -0.74 4.54
N PRO A 8 -9.18 -1.66 5.52
CA PRO A 8 -8.53 -1.36 6.80
C PRO A 8 -7.07 -0.92 6.65
N PHE A 9 -6.32 -1.50 5.71
CA PHE A 9 -4.92 -1.11 5.46
C PHE A 9 -4.82 0.27 4.85
N ILE A 10 -5.68 0.59 3.88
CA ILE A 10 -5.68 1.90 3.23
C ILE A 10 -6.04 3.01 4.24
N ALA A 11 -7.06 2.76 5.07
CA ALA A 11 -7.46 3.71 6.12
C ALA A 11 -6.36 3.89 7.19
N SER A 12 -5.78 2.78 7.65
CA SER A 12 -4.71 2.81 8.67
C SER A 12 -3.46 3.54 8.17
N LEU A 13 -3.05 3.28 6.92
CA LEU A 13 -1.92 3.97 6.29
C LEU A 13 -2.16 5.48 6.22
N SER A 14 -3.32 5.88 5.70
CA SER A 14 -3.68 7.30 5.56
C SER A 14 -3.72 8.00 6.92
N ASN A 15 -4.24 7.33 7.95
CA ASN A 15 -4.26 7.86 9.30
C ASN A 15 -2.84 8.01 9.87
N ALA A 16 -1.99 6.99 9.75
CA ALA A 16 -0.62 7.04 10.26
C ALA A 16 0.20 8.16 9.62
N PHE A 17 0.12 8.32 8.29
CA PHE A 17 0.82 9.41 7.60
C PHE A 17 0.32 10.79 8.05
N ARG A 18 -1.00 10.95 8.19
CA ARG A 18 -1.58 12.20 8.68
C ARG A 18 -1.17 12.51 10.13
N THR A 19 -1.25 11.54 11.04
CA THR A 19 -1.04 11.82 12.47
C THR A 19 0.42 11.80 12.90
N MET A 20 1.28 11.01 12.22
CA MET A 20 2.68 10.85 12.59
C MET A 20 3.63 11.69 11.74
N LEU A 21 3.25 11.99 10.50
CA LEU A 21 4.11 12.70 9.53
C LEU A 21 3.50 14.02 9.05
N ASP A 22 2.33 14.41 9.55
CA ASP A 22 1.54 15.57 9.08
C ASP A 22 1.40 15.60 7.55
N CYS A 23 1.26 14.41 6.94
CA CYS A 23 1.28 14.21 5.50
C CYS A 23 -0.08 13.71 5.00
N GLU A 24 -0.68 14.45 4.06
CA GLU A 24 -1.95 14.05 3.44
C GLU A 24 -1.71 13.04 2.31
N VAL A 25 -2.22 11.81 2.49
CA VAL A 25 -2.14 10.75 1.49
C VAL A 25 -3.42 10.72 0.66
N LYS A 26 -3.27 10.83 -0.67
CA LYS A 26 -4.40 10.74 -1.61
C LYS A 26 -4.55 9.31 -2.14
N ARG A 27 -5.66 8.66 -1.77
CA ARG A 27 -6.06 7.37 -2.35
C ARG A 27 -6.49 7.56 -3.80
N VAL A 28 -5.87 6.82 -4.70
CA VAL A 28 -6.30 6.70 -6.11
C VAL A 28 -7.10 5.42 -6.35
N ALA A 29 -7.52 5.17 -7.59
CA ALA A 29 -8.24 3.96 -7.97
C ALA A 29 -7.46 2.70 -7.58
N VAL A 30 -8.17 1.69 -7.05
CA VAL A 30 -7.60 0.38 -6.74
C VAL A 30 -7.65 -0.49 -8.01
N PHE A 31 -6.56 -1.20 -8.28
CA PHE A 31 -6.42 -2.05 -9.45
C PHE A 31 -5.67 -3.33 -9.08
N LEU A 32 -5.92 -4.38 -9.86
CA LEU A 32 -5.12 -5.60 -9.77
C LEU A 32 -3.74 -5.33 -10.36
N LYS A 33 -2.69 -5.75 -9.65
CA LYS A 33 -1.32 -5.62 -10.13
C LYS A 33 -1.13 -6.45 -11.40
N ASP A 34 -0.76 -5.78 -12.48
CA ASP A 34 -0.38 -6.41 -13.75
C ASP A 34 1.12 -6.22 -13.96
N SER A 35 1.85 -7.32 -14.08
CA SER A 35 3.30 -7.37 -14.30
C SER A 35 3.73 -6.77 -15.64
N LYS A 36 2.81 -6.56 -16.58
CA LYS A 36 3.07 -5.91 -17.87
C LYS A 36 2.87 -4.41 -17.85
N SER A 37 2.36 -3.84 -16.75
CA SER A 37 2.06 -2.41 -16.70
C SER A 37 3.30 -1.59 -16.28
N PRO A 38 3.70 -0.57 -17.07
CA PRO A 38 4.88 0.24 -16.78
C PRO A 38 4.77 1.07 -15.48
N LYS A 39 3.60 1.08 -14.82
CA LYS A 39 3.37 1.72 -13.52
C LYS A 39 4.04 1.00 -12.35
N TYR A 40 4.40 -0.27 -12.50
CA TYR A 40 5.06 -1.06 -11.45
C TYR A 40 6.57 -1.24 -11.66
N ASP A 41 7.12 -0.62 -12.70
CA ASP A 41 8.54 -0.65 -13.05
C ASP A 41 9.35 0.61 -12.66
N PRO A 42 8.96 1.49 -11.71
CA PRO A 42 9.96 2.28 -11.01
C PRO A 42 10.55 1.44 -9.87
N PRO A 43 11.88 1.31 -9.77
CA PRO A 43 12.50 0.69 -8.59
C PRO A 43 12.11 1.50 -7.35
N HIS A 44 11.38 0.86 -6.43
CA HIS A 44 11.11 1.44 -5.13
C HIS A 44 12.34 1.22 -4.24
N GLU A 45 12.91 2.29 -3.71
CA GLU A 45 14.13 2.20 -2.90
C GLU A 45 13.86 1.63 -1.51
N VAL A 46 12.67 1.89 -0.96
CA VAL A 46 12.27 1.41 0.37
C VAL A 46 10.93 0.69 0.27
N SER A 47 10.87 -0.52 0.81
CA SER A 47 9.64 -1.29 0.92
C SER A 47 9.48 -1.86 2.33
N GLY A 48 8.33 -1.59 2.95
CA GLY A 48 7.87 -2.24 4.17
C GLY A 48 7.00 -3.45 3.83
N VAL A 49 7.26 -4.58 4.51
CA VAL A 49 6.54 -5.84 4.31
C VAL A 49 5.81 -6.21 5.58
N ILE A 50 4.49 -6.40 5.49
CA ILE A 50 3.62 -6.76 6.62
C ILE A 50 2.95 -8.09 6.29
N GLY A 51 3.26 -9.12 7.08
CA GLY A 51 2.62 -10.44 6.98
C GLY A 51 1.24 -10.45 7.63
N LEU A 52 0.28 -11.11 6.99
CA LEU A 52 -1.06 -11.34 7.50
C LEU A 52 -1.31 -12.84 7.64
N SER A 53 -1.86 -13.22 8.78
CA SER A 53 -2.24 -14.59 9.12
C SER A 53 -3.60 -14.61 9.82
N GLY A 54 -4.23 -15.79 9.90
CA GLY A 54 -5.56 -15.98 10.48
C GLY A 54 -6.64 -16.07 9.40
N THR A 55 -7.72 -15.28 9.54
CA THR A 55 -8.88 -15.29 8.63
C THR A 55 -8.53 -14.97 7.18
N ALA A 56 -7.47 -14.19 6.96
CA ALA A 56 -6.87 -13.95 5.66
C ALA A 56 -5.35 -14.19 5.77
N VAL A 57 -4.79 -14.86 4.77
CA VAL A 57 -3.35 -15.12 4.66
C VAL A 57 -2.82 -14.34 3.47
N GLY A 58 -1.72 -13.62 3.67
CA GLY A 58 -1.06 -12.89 2.60
C GLY A 58 -0.06 -11.87 3.11
N THR A 59 0.35 -11.00 2.21
CA THR A 59 1.35 -9.98 2.48
C THR A 59 0.86 -8.64 1.97
N VAL A 60 1.03 -7.61 2.78
CA VAL A 60 0.87 -6.21 2.37
C VAL A 60 2.26 -5.63 2.18
N VAL A 61 2.49 -5.01 1.03
CA VAL A 61 3.75 -4.34 0.69
C VAL A 61 3.47 -2.86 0.51
N LEU A 62 4.12 -2.03 1.32
CA LEU A 62 4.13 -0.59 1.18
C LEU A 62 5.47 -0.19 0.56
N SER A 63 5.43 0.36 -0.65
CA SER A 63 6.64 0.75 -1.37
C SER A 63 6.67 2.26 -1.59
N LEU A 64 7.84 2.87 -1.33
CA LEU A 64 8.08 4.30 -1.44
C LEU A 64 9.24 4.53 -2.43
N SER A 65 9.08 5.56 -3.27
CA SER A 65 10.10 5.99 -4.24
C SER A 65 10.82 7.23 -3.74
N ARG A 66 12.09 7.42 -4.12
CA ARG A 66 12.95 8.52 -3.64
C ARG A 66 12.51 9.91 -4.08
N ASN A 67 11.81 10.00 -5.21
CA ASN A 67 11.48 11.28 -5.82
C ASN A 67 10.19 11.84 -5.21
N VAL A 68 10.39 12.76 -4.27
CA VAL A 68 9.50 13.90 -3.99
C VAL A 68 9.65 14.96 -5.06
#